data_AF-A0A7V9M7B5-F1
#
_entry.id   AF-A0A7V9M7B5-F1
#
_cell.length_a   1.000
_cell.length_b   1.000
_cell.length_c   1.000
_cell.angle_alpha   90.00
_cell.angle_beta   90.00
_cell.angle_gamma   90.00
#
_symmetry.space_group_name_H-M   'P 1'
#
loop_
_entity.id
_entity.type
_entity.pdbx_description
1 polymer ?
#
loop_
_entity_poly.entity_id
_entity_poly.type
_entity_poly.pdbx_seq_one_letter_code
_entity_poly.pdbx_strand_id
1 'polypeptide(L)' 'DEEPAPADDRRAALEAAKEAKYREIRDAELDFRMGKMSEGDYRTTDRELRAQAITILKRIDELDGEKPEPR' A
#
# COMPACT_ATOMS: atom_id res chain seq x y z
N ASP A 1 -16.86 22.92 3.02
CA ASP A 1 -15.77 22.85 4.01
C ASP A 1 -15.50 21.38 4.31
N GLU A 2 -14.41 20.81 3.79
CA GLU A 2 -13.91 19.53 4.29
C GLU A 2 -12.83 19.88 5.30
N GLU A 3 -13.16 19.82 6.60
CA GLU A 3 -12.14 19.81 7.63
C GLU A 3 -11.21 18.60 7.36
N PRO A 4 -9.89 18.78 7.38
CA PRO A 4 -8.98 17.66 7.17
C PRO A 4 -9.26 16.62 8.27
N ALA A 5 -9.51 15.38 7.85
CA ALA A 5 -9.71 14.26 8.77
C ALA A 5 -8.54 14.21 9.77
N PRO A 6 -8.81 13.89 11.05
CA PRO A 6 -7.79 13.82 12.08
C PRO A 6 -6.66 12.86 11.66
N ALA A 7 -5.43 13.13 12.12
CA ALA A 7 -4.24 12.39 11.70
C ALA A 7 -4.38 10.86 11.88
N ASP A 8 -5.13 10.42 12.91
CA ASP A 8 -5.42 9.00 13.15
C ASP A 8 -6.31 8.38 12.06
N ASP A 9 -7.30 9.12 11.53
CA ASP A 9 -8.14 8.65 10.42
C ASP A 9 -7.32 8.53 9.12
N ARG A 10 -6.40 9.49 8.89
CA ARG A 10 -5.48 9.43 7.75
C ARG A 10 -4.54 8.23 7.85
N ARG A 11 -4.04 7.94 9.05
CA ARG A 11 -3.20 6.77 9.33
C ARG A 11 -3.97 5.47 9.11
N ALA A 12 -5.18 5.37 9.65
CA ALA A 12 -6.05 4.20 9.47
C ALA A 12 -6.38 3.94 7.99
N ALA A 13 -6.64 5.00 7.22
CA ALA A 13 -6.87 4.89 5.78
C ALA A 13 -5.64 4.36 5.02
N LEU A 14 -4.44 4.82 5.38
CA LEU A 14 -3.20 4.33 4.78
C LEU A 14 -2.89 2.89 5.18
N GLU A 15 -3.17 2.49 6.41
CA GLU A 15 -3.03 1.10 6.85
C GLU A 15 -4.00 0.16 6.09
N ALA A 16 -5.26 0.57 5.93
CA ALA A 16 -6.22 -0.17 5.11
C ALA A 16 -5.77 -0.27 3.64
N ALA A 17 -5.23 0.82 3.09
CA ALA A 17 -4.67 0.82 1.74
C ALA A 17 -3.46 -0.12 1.61
N LYS A 18 -2.59 -0.19 2.63
CA LYS A 18 -1.45 -1.12 2.68
C LYS A 18 -1.94 -2.57 2.63
N GLU A 19 -2.93 -2.91 3.45
CA GLU A 19 -3.50 -4.26 3.48
C GLU A 19 -4.19 -4.65 2.17
N ALA A 20 -4.91 -3.71 1.55
CA ALA A 20 -5.48 -3.91 0.22
C ALA A 20 -4.38 -4.17 -0.82
N LYS A 21 -3.31 -3.37 -0.81
CA LYS A 21 -2.21 -3.52 -1.77
C LYS A 21 -1.46 -4.85 -1.59
N TYR A 22 -1.30 -5.32 -0.35
CA TYR A 22 -0.71 -6.63 -0.08
C TYR A 22 -1.61 -7.79 -0.50
N ARG A 23 -2.94 -7.64 -0.45
CA ARG A 23 -3.86 -8.63 -1.03
C ARG A 23 -3.71 -8.68 -2.55
N GLU A 24 -3.73 -7.54 -3.22
CA GLU A 24 -3.55 -7.46 -4.68
C GLU A 24 -2.25 -8.13 -5.16
N ILE A 25 -1.13 -7.93 -4.44
CA ILE A 25 0.15 -8.59 -4.76
C ILE A 25 0.02 -10.11 -4.65
N ARG A 26 -0.59 -10.62 -3.58
CA ARG A 26 -0.78 -12.07 -3.39
C ARG A 26 -1.73 -12.65 -4.44
N ASP A 27 -2.78 -11.94 -4.80
CA ASP A 27 -3.73 -12.38 -5.81
C ASP A 27 -3.06 -12.46 -7.19
N ALA A 28 -2.27 -11.45 -7.57
CA ALA A 28 -1.48 -11.46 -8.79
C ALA A 28 -0.48 -12.63 -8.83
N GLU A 29 0.18 -12.93 -7.71
CA GLU A 29 1.07 -14.08 -7.58
C GLU A 29 0.31 -15.42 -7.71
N LEU A 30 -0.86 -15.53 -7.10
CA LEU A 30 -1.70 -16.71 -7.20
C LEU A 30 -2.19 -16.92 -8.64
N ASP A 31 -2.62 -15.86 -9.34
CA ASP A 31 -3.06 -15.94 -10.74
C ASP A 31 -1.92 -16.36 -11.68
N PHE A 32 -0.71 -15.85 -11.45
CA PHE A 32 0.48 -16.33 -12.16
C PHE A 32 0.75 -17.82 -11.89
N ARG A 33 0.75 -18.25 -10.61
CA ARG A 33 0.97 -19.65 -10.24
C ARG A 33 -0.12 -20.60 -10.78
N MET A 34 -1.35 -20.10 -10.91
CA MET A 34 -2.47 -20.84 -11.53
C MET A 34 -2.42 -20.84 -13.07
N GLY A 35 -1.45 -20.15 -13.68
CA GLY A 35 -1.33 -20.04 -15.14
C GLY A 35 -2.37 -19.13 -15.80
N LYS A 36 -3.10 -18.33 -15.01
CA LYS A 36 -4.09 -17.35 -15.50
C LYS A 36 -3.45 -16.06 -15.98
N MET A 37 -2.20 -15.81 -15.57
CA MET A 37 -1.41 -14.66 -16.00
C MET A 37 -0.06 -15.14 -16.54
N SER A 38 0.42 -14.49 -17.61
CA SER A 38 1.74 -14.79 -18.17
C SER A 38 2.86 -14.28 -17.27
N GLU A 39 4.07 -14.80 -17.41
CA GLU A 39 5.22 -14.36 -16.62
C GLU A 39 5.60 -12.89 -16.90
N GLY A 40 5.44 -12.43 -18.15
CA GLY A 40 5.70 -11.03 -18.53
C GLY A 40 4.71 -10.06 -17.91
N ASP A 41 3.42 -10.42 -17.96
CA ASP A 41 2.35 -9.61 -17.37
C ASP A 41 2.46 -9.61 -15.84
N TYR A 42 2.79 -10.76 -15.24
CA TYR A 42 3.05 -10.87 -13.81
C TYR A 42 4.17 -9.95 -13.36
N ARG A 43 5.32 -9.98 -14.04
CA ARG A 43 6.47 -9.14 -13.68
C ARG A 43 6.14 -7.64 -13.76
N THR A 44 5.36 -7.25 -14.74
CA THR A 44 4.93 -5.85 -14.90
C THR A 44 3.99 -5.45 -13.76
N THR A 45 2.95 -6.26 -13.54
CA THR A 45 1.96 -6.06 -12.48
C THR A 45 2.59 -6.06 -11.08
N ASP A 46 3.43 -7.04 -10.77
CA ASP A 46 4.12 -7.15 -9.47
C ASP A 46 4.98 -5.91 -9.18
N ARG A 47 5.73 -5.43 -10.19
CA ARG A 47 6.55 -4.23 -10.04
C ARG A 47 5.70 -2.99 -9.74
N GLU A 48 4.59 -2.82 -10.44
CA GLU A 48 3.68 -1.67 -10.24
C GLU A 48 3.02 -1.72 -8.86
N LEU A 49 2.49 -2.88 -8.46
CA LEU A 49 1.85 -3.07 -7.16
C LEU A 49 2.85 -2.84 -6.02
N ARG A 50 4.09 -3.32 -6.14
CA ARG A 50 5.15 -3.06 -5.15
C ARG A 50 5.53 -1.59 -5.07
N ALA A 51 5.62 -0.89 -6.20
CA ALA A 51 5.90 0.55 -6.20
C ALA A 51 4.79 1.35 -5.48
N GLN A 52 3.53 0.98 -5.68
CA GLN A 52 2.40 1.55 -4.96
C GLN A 52 2.46 1.25 -3.46
N ALA A 53 2.77 0.00 -3.08
CA ALA A 53 2.92 -0.39 -1.68
C ALA A 53 4.02 0.43 -0.97
N ILE A 54 5.19 0.59 -1.61
CA ILE A 54 6.29 1.42 -1.08
C ILE A 54 5.82 2.87 -0.87
N THR A 55 5.04 3.42 -1.80
CA THR A 55 4.51 4.78 -1.67
C THR A 55 3.57 4.91 -0.48
N ILE A 56 2.74 3.91 -0.21
CA ILE A 56 1.86 3.89 0.96
C ILE A 56 2.69 3.82 2.24
N LEU A 57 3.70 2.93 2.30
CA LEU A 57 4.57 2.79 3.46
C LEU A 57 5.30 4.09 3.80
N LYS A 58 5.88 4.78 2.79
CA LYS A 58 6.53 6.09 2.99
C LYS A 58 5.58 7.11 3.60
N ARG A 59 4.32 7.15 3.18
CA ARG A 59 3.31 8.06 3.75
C ARG A 59 2.95 7.73 5.19
N ILE A 60 2.96 6.44 5.56
CA ILE A 60 2.76 6.01 6.95
C ILE A 60 3.96 6.45 7.79
N ASP A 61 5.18 6.21 7.31
CA ASP A 61 6.42 6.61 7.99
C ASP A 61 6.50 8.14 8.18
N GLU A 62 6.07 8.92 7.19
CA GLU A 62 5.96 10.38 7.27
C GLU A 62 5.01 10.82 8.40
N LEU A 63 3.82 10.20 8.51
CA LEU A 63 2.86 10.53 9.57
C LEU A 63 3.34 10.09 10.96
N ASP A 64 4.01 8.94 11.04
CA ASP A 64 4.56 8.43 12.31
C ASP A 64 5.77 9.28 12.75
N GLY A 65 6.57 9.81 11.82
CA GLY A 65 7.67 10.74 12.08
C GLY A 65 7.23 12.19 12.37
N GLU A 66 6.01 12.58 11.96
CA GLU A 66 5.43 13.90 12.22
C GLU A 66 4.77 13.99 13.62
N LYS A 67 4.59 12.87 14.34
CA LYS A 67 4.23 12.92 15.77
C LYS A 67 5.44 13.47 16.55
N PRO A 68 5.40 14.70 17.11
CA PRO A 68 6.48 15.15 17.96
C PRO A 68 6.50 14.27 19.21
N GLU A 69 7.62 13.56 19.44
CA GLU A 69 7.88 13.00 20.76
C GLU A 69 7.80 14.14 21.79
N PRO A 70 7.00 14.01 22.86
CA PRO A 70 7.07 14.95 23.96
C PRO A 70 8.44 14.76 24.63
N ARG A 71 9.37 15.67 24.37
CA ARG A 71 10.59 15.81 25.17
C ARG A 71 10.25 16.44 26.51
#